data_AF-A0A3D3BBE1-F1
#
_entry.id   AF-A0A3D3BBE1-F1
#
_cell.length_a   1.000
_cell.length_b   1.000
_cell.length_c   1.000
_cell.angle_alpha   90.00
_cell.angle_beta   90.00
_cell.angle_gamma   90.00
#
_symmetry.space_group_name_H-M   'P 1'
#
loop_
_entity.id
_entity.type
_entity.pdbx_description
1 polymer ?
#
loop_
_entity_poly.entity_id
_entity_poly.type
_entity_poly.pdbx_seq_one_letter_code
_entity_poly.pdbx_strand_id
1 'polypeptide(L)' 'MKAQLKPRINLDDRTPLETVIPLETPFIVFIDPASSCNFKCTFCPTGHRQLIADTGR' A
#
# COMPACT_ATOMS: atom_id res chain seq x y z
N MET A 1 25.79 -15.51 0.50
CA MET A 1 24.42 -15.28 -0.02
C MET A 1 24.39 -13.95 -0.75
N LYS A 2 23.77 -13.88 -1.95
CA LYS A 2 23.50 -12.60 -2.62
C LYS A 2 22.27 -11.95 -1.98
N ALA A 3 22.27 -10.63 -1.84
CA ALA A 3 21.11 -9.89 -1.35
C ALA A 3 19.90 -10.12 -2.27
N GLN A 4 18.70 -10.18 -1.69
CA GLN A 4 17.44 -10.35 -2.41
C GLN A 4 16.58 -9.11 -2.22
N LEU A 5 15.96 -8.63 -3.29
CA LEU A 5 14.93 -7.59 -3.20
C LEU A 5 13.67 -8.20 -2.59
N LYS A 6 13.25 -7.72 -1.43
CA LYS A 6 12.00 -8.12 -0.77
C LYS A 6 11.22 -6.89 -0.29
N PRO A 7 9.87 -6.95 -0.28
CA PRO A 7 9.06 -5.91 0.33
C PRO A 7 9.38 -5.75 1.82
N ARG A 8 9.21 -4.53 2.35
CA ARG A 8 9.37 -4.24 3.79
C ARG A 8 8.39 -5.03 4.67
N ILE A 9 7.23 -5.39 4.12
CA ILE A 9 6.16 -6.12 4.83
C ILE A 9 6.30 -7.62 4.59
N ASN A 10 6.08 -8.43 5.64
CA ASN A 10 6.03 -9.88 5.49
C ASN A 10 4.76 -10.28 4.73
N LEU A 11 4.90 -11.01 3.63
CA LEU A 11 3.78 -11.50 2.81
C LEU A 11 3.40 -12.94 3.14
N ASP A 12 4.24 -13.66 3.88
CA ASP A 12 4.10 -15.08 4.17
C ASP A 12 3.39 -15.31 5.52
N ASP A 13 2.67 -16.43 5.64
CA ASP A 13 2.01 -16.91 6.87
C ASP A 13 1.10 -15.88 7.58
N ARG A 14 0.33 -15.10 6.79
CA ARG A 14 -0.61 -14.12 7.35
C ARG A 14 -1.85 -14.79 7.93
N THR A 15 -2.23 -14.40 9.15
CA THR A 15 -3.51 -14.78 9.77
C THR A 15 -4.68 -14.02 9.13
N PRO A 16 -5.69 -14.70 8.55
CA PRO A 16 -6.89 -14.04 8.02
C PRO A 16 -7.70 -13.40 9.16
N LEU A 17 -7.94 -12.09 9.09
CA LEU A 17 -8.55 -11.31 10.16
C LEU A 17 -9.95 -11.82 10.52
N GLU A 18 -10.74 -12.20 9.52
CA GLU A 18 -12.10 -12.70 9.68
C GLU A 18 -12.21 -13.97 10.52
N THR A 19 -11.11 -14.73 10.67
CA THR A 19 -11.07 -15.98 11.42
C THR A 19 -10.71 -15.81 12.89
N VAL A 20 -10.25 -14.62 13.30
CA VAL A 20 -9.70 -14.35 14.64
C VAL A 20 -10.37 -13.18 15.35
N ILE A 21 -11.51 -12.70 14.85
CA ILE A 21 -12.33 -11.71 15.57
C ILE A 21 -13.20 -12.40 16.64
N PRO A 22 -13.34 -11.83 17.86
CA PRO A 22 -12.71 -10.60 18.35
C PRO A 22 -11.23 -10.81 18.70
N LEU A 23 -10.40 -9.81 18.37
CA LEU A 23 -8.96 -9.86 18.58
C LEU A 23 -8.59 -9.69 20.07
N GLU A 24 -7.70 -10.55 20.58
CA GLU A 24 -7.06 -10.35 21.88
C GLU A 24 -5.98 -9.26 21.80
N THR A 25 -5.19 -9.25 20.72
CA THR A 25 -4.15 -8.23 20.44
C THR A 25 -4.42 -7.56 19.09
N PRO A 26 -4.35 -6.22 19.01
CA PRO A 26 -4.54 -5.50 17.75
C PRO A 26 -3.50 -5.85 16.68
N PHE A 27 -3.93 -5.82 15.41
CA PHE A 27 -3.02 -5.95 14.27
C PHE A 27 -2.39 -4.59 13.92
N ILE A 28 -1.23 -4.62 13.27
CA ILE A 28 -0.59 -3.44 12.69
C ILE A 28 -1.05 -3.28 11.25
N VAL A 29 -1.59 -2.11 10.92
CA VAL A 29 -1.92 -1.74 9.54
C VAL A 29 -0.83 -0.80 9.01
N PHE A 30 -0.16 -1.20 7.93
CA PHE A 30 0.78 -0.35 7.21
C PHE A 30 0.03 0.40 6.11
N ILE A 31 -0.03 1.73 6.23
CA ILE A 31 -0.66 2.63 5.25
C ILE A 31 0.44 3.49 4.66
N ASP A 32 0.73 3.30 3.38
CA ASP A 32 1.67 4.13 2.62
C ASP A 32 0.88 4.91 1.54
N PRO A 33 1.10 6.23 1.37
CA PRO A 33 0.44 7.00 0.33
C PRO A 33 0.91 6.52 -1.06
N ALA A 34 -0.05 6.30 -1.96
CA ALA A 34 0.23 5.96 -3.35
C ALA A 34 -0.05 7.17 -4.25
N SER A 35 0.82 7.41 -5.23
CA SER A 35 0.54 8.32 -6.36
C SER A 35 -0.42 7.70 -7.38
N SER A 36 -1.31 6.80 -6.93
CA SER A 36 -2.31 6.11 -7.74
C SER A 36 -3.65 6.15 -7.04
N CYS A 37 -4.66 6.67 -7.73
CA CYS A 37 -6.02 6.79 -7.23
C CYS A 37 -6.99 6.64 -8.41
N ASN A 38 -8.14 6.01 -8.16
CA ASN A 38 -9.23 5.87 -9.13
C ASN A 38 -10.04 7.16 -9.31
N PHE A 39 -9.97 8.09 -8.36
CA PHE A 39 -10.59 9.40 -8.44
C PHE A 39 -9.72 10.39 -9.22
N LYS A 40 -10.35 11.20 -10.08
CA LYS A 40 -9.69 12.23 -10.90
C LYS A 40 -10.06 13.63 -10.42
N CYS A 41 -9.89 13.88 -9.13
CA CYS A 41 -10.22 15.17 -8.53
C CYS A 41 -9.40 16.28 -9.21
N THR A 42 -10.06 17.36 -9.64
CA THR A 42 -9.44 18.46 -10.38
C THR A 42 -8.36 19.20 -9.58
N PHE A 43 -8.45 19.14 -8.26
CA PHE A 43 -7.49 19.76 -7.33
C PHE A 43 -6.35 18.81 -6.91
N CYS A 44 -6.41 17.52 -7.24
CA CYS A 44 -5.44 16.53 -6.77
C CYS A 44 -4.35 16.30 -7.84
N PRO A 45 -3.06 16.45 -7.52
CA PRO A 45 -1.97 16.14 -8.45
C PRO A 45 -2.02 14.70 -8.98
N THR A 46 -2.42 13.74 -8.14
CA THR A 46 -2.63 12.34 -8.52
C THR A 46 -3.74 12.16 -9.56
N GLY A 47 -4.73 13.05 -9.59
CA GLY A 47 -5.77 13.07 -10.62
C GLY A 47 -5.26 13.56 -11.99
N HIS A 48 -4.16 14.32 -12.00
CA HIS A 48 -3.55 14.87 -13.21
C HIS A 48 -2.52 13.90 -13.80
N ARG A 49 -2.99 12.94 -14.60
CA ARG A 49 -2.20 11.79 -15.11
C ARG A 49 -0.87 12.18 -15.75
N GLN A 50 -0.83 13.25 -16.55
CA GLN A 50 0.41 13.69 -17.18
C GLN A 50 1.45 14.11 -16.14
N LEU A 51 1.02 14.79 -15.09
CA LEU A 51 1.91 15.30 -14.05
C LEU A 51 2.52 14.14 -13.26
N ILE A 52 1.75 13.08 -13.00
CA ILE A 52 2.29 11.86 -12.36
C ILE A 52 3.29 11.15 -13.27
N ALA A 53 2.96 10.96 -14.56
CA ALA A 53 3.85 10.30 -15.51
C ALA A 53 5.21 11.01 -15.62
N ASP A 54 5.21 12.34 -15.59
CA ASP A 54 6.43 13.16 -15.62
C ASP A 54 7.34 12.95 -14.39
N THR A 55 6.82 12.40 -13.28
CA THR A 55 7.62 12.06 -12.08
C THR A 55 8.35 10.72 -12.17
N GLY A 56 8.16 9.96 -13.25
CA GLY A 56 8.74 8.61 -13.39
C GLY A 56 8.13 7.57 -12.45
N ARG A 57 6.91 7.83 -11.97
CA ARG A 57 6.10 6.91 -11.14
C ARG A 57 4.97 6.29 -11.95
#